data_AF-A0A060WN72-F1
#
_entry.id   AF-A0A060WN72-F1
#
_cell.length_a   1.000
_cell.length_b   1.000
_cell.length_c   1.000
_cell.angle_alpha   90.00
_cell.angle_beta   90.00
_cell.angle_gamma   90.00
#
_symmetry.space_group_name_H-M   'P 1'
#
loop_
_entity.id
_entity.type
_entity.pdbx_description
1 polymer ?
#
loop_
_entity_poly.entity_id
_entity_poly.type
_entity_poly.pdbx_seq_one_letter_code
_entity_poly.pdbx_strand_id
1 'polypeptide(L)' 'MEWPAQSPDLDPIERLWEMLDRMVLKKCPSTQSNLWEVLQEAWGEISSGYLNNLITIMPKVCKAVIAAN' A
#
# COMPACT_ATOMS: atom_id res chain seq x y z
N MET A 1 -16.94 1.10 11.82
CA MET A 1 -16.79 1.69 10.49
C MET A 1 -17.31 0.65 9.52
N GLU A 2 -18.38 0.94 8.79
CA GLU A 2 -18.87 0.03 7.76
C GLU A 2 -18.07 0.27 6.49
N TRP A 3 -17.47 -0.78 5.95
CA TRP A 3 -16.75 -0.72 4.69
C TRP A 3 -17.75 -0.90 3.54
N PRO A 4 -17.89 0.06 2.63
CA PRO A 4 -18.75 -0.13 1.47
C PRO A 4 -18.22 -1.24 0.58
N ALA A 5 -19.12 -2.11 0.10
CA ALA A 5 -18.77 -3.15 -0.84
C ALA A 5 -18.14 -2.54 -2.11
N GLN A 6 -17.19 -3.26 -2.72
CA GLN A 6 -16.51 -2.85 -3.96
C GLN A 6 -15.77 -1.49 -3.90
N SER A 7 -15.22 -1.11 -2.75
CA SER A 7 -14.41 0.11 -2.61
C SER A 7 -12.92 -0.17 -2.33
N PRO A 8 -12.17 -0.74 -3.30
CA PRO A 8 -10.72 -0.94 -3.15
C PRO A 8 -9.97 0.40 -3.06
N ASP A 9 -10.51 1.46 -3.65
CA ASP A 9 -9.96 2.82 -3.57
C ASP A 9 -9.89 3.37 -2.14
N LEU A 10 -10.73 2.83 -1.26
CA LEU A 10 -10.75 3.16 0.15
C LEU A 10 -9.73 2.35 0.95
N ASP A 11 -9.03 1.36 0.40
CA ASP A 11 -8.13 0.53 1.19
C ASP A 11 -6.71 1.12 1.26
N PRO A 12 -6.30 1.69 2.42
CA PRO A 12 -4.94 2.18 2.57
C PRO A 12 -3.91 1.04 2.48
N ILE A 13 -4.32 -0.22 2.64
CA ILE A 13 -3.42 -1.37 2.46
C ILE A 13 -3.07 -1.58 0.99
N GLU A 14 -3.95 -1.26 0.04
CA GLU A 14 -3.67 -1.39 -1.40
C GLU A 14 -2.56 -0.43 -1.81
N ARG A 15 -2.54 0.78 -1.23
CA ARG A 15 -1.45 1.75 -1.44
C ARG A 15 -0.13 1.30 -0.80
N LEU A 16 -0.20 0.51 0.27
CA LEU A 16 0.98 -0.10 0.87
C LEU A 16 1.51 -1.23 -0.03
N TRP A 17 0.63 -2.10 -0.54
CA TRP A 17 0.99 -3.16 -1.49
C TRP A 17 1.60 -2.61 -2.77
N GLU A 18 0.99 -1.57 -3.36
CA GLU A 18 1.54 -0.91 -4.54
C GLU A 18 2.97 -0.40 -4.32
N MET A 19 3.24 0.19 -3.15
CA MET A 19 4.58 0.65 -2.81
C MET A 19 5.56 -0.52 -2.66
N LEU A 20 5.16 -1.57 -1.95
CA LEU A 20 5.97 -2.77 -1.76
C LEU A 20 6.32 -3.41 -3.11
N ASP A 21 5.33 -3.59 -3.98
CA ASP A 21 5.52 -4.13 -5.33
C ASP A 21 6.53 -3.30 -6.13
N ARG A 22 6.41 -1.96 -6.09
CA ARG A 22 7.39 -1.07 -6.75
C ARG A 22 8.80 -1.24 -6.21
N MET A 23 8.96 -1.46 -4.90
CA MET A 23 10.28 -1.67 -4.28
C MET A 23 10.87 -3.01 -4.68
N VAL A 24 10.05 -4.07 -4.68
CA VAL A 24 10.44 -5.42 -5.08
C VAL A 24 10.81 -5.47 -6.56
N LEU A 25 9.98 -4.90 -7.44
CA LEU A 25 10.23 -4.86 -8.88
C LEU A 25 11.52 -4.11 -9.23
N LYS A 26 11.89 -3.07 -8.48
CA LYS A 26 13.16 -2.36 -8.67
C LYS A 26 14.39 -3.23 -8.42
N LYS A 27 14.28 -4.24 -7.55
CA LYS A 27 15.39 -5.16 -7.25
C LYS A 27 15.45 -6.34 -8.24
N CYS A 28 14.49 -6.45 -9.17
CA CYS A 28 14.44 -7.45 -10.24
C CYS A 28 14.76 -8.89 -9.78
N PRO A 29 14.01 -9.43 -8.79
CA PRO A 29 14.29 -10.77 -8.28
C PRO A 29 14.10 -11.83 -9.36
N SER A 30 15.04 -12.77 -9.46
CA SER A 30 15.06 -13.79 -10.53
C SER A 30 14.69 -15.21 -10.06
N THR A 31 14.58 -15.43 -8.75
CA THR A 31 14.20 -16.72 -8.16
C THR A 31 13.22 -16.52 -7.01
N GLN A 32 12.48 -17.57 -6.65
CA GLN A 32 11.53 -17.49 -5.53
C GLN A 32 12.22 -17.18 -4.19
N SER A 33 13.42 -17.73 -3.94
CA SER A 33 14.19 -17.42 -2.72
C SER A 33 14.60 -15.95 -2.69
N ASN A 34 15.12 -15.45 -3.81
CA ASN A 34 15.55 -14.06 -3.90
C ASN A 34 14.36 -13.08 -3.83
N LEU A 35 13.21 -13.44 -4.41
CA LEU A 35 11.97 -12.67 -4.25
C LEU A 35 11.57 -12.56 -2.78
N TRP A 36 11.64 -13.66 -2.03
CA TRP A 36 11.30 -13.66 -0.61
C TRP A 36 12.25 -12.79 0.23
N GLU A 37 13.56 -12.85 -0.04
CA GLU A 37 14.56 -12.00 0.61
C GLU A 37 14.32 -10.51 0.32
N VAL A 38 14.10 -10.18 -0.96
CA VAL A 38 13.80 -8.81 -1.42
C VAL A 38 12.52 -8.29 -0.79
N LEU A 39 11.49 -9.12 -0.67
CA LEU A 39 10.22 -8.76 -0.01
C LEU A 39 10.45 -8.38 1.46
N GLN A 40 11.22 -9.18 2.21
CA GLN A 40 11.50 -8.88 3.62
C GLN A 40 12.30 -7.59 3.79
N GLU A 41 13.31 -7.38 2.94
CA GLU A 41 14.13 -6.17 2.96
C GLU A 41 13.27 -4.94 2.62
N ALA A 42 12.50 -5.01 1.53
CA ALA A 42 11.61 -3.93 1.11
C ALA A 42 10.55 -3.61 2.18
N TRP A 43 10.01 -4.63 2.85
CA TRP A 43 9.08 -4.46 3.97
C TRP A 43 9.74 -3.73 5.15
N GLY A 44 10.98 -4.09 5.49
CA GLY A 44 11.75 -3.44 6.56
C GLY A 44 12.16 -1.99 6.24
N GLU A 45 12.27 -1.63 4.97
CA GLU A 45 12.56 -0.26 4.51
C GLU A 45 11.33 0.68 4.61
N ILE A 46 10.12 0.14 4.78
CA ILE A 46 8.90 0.95 4.88
C ILE A 46 8.90 1.74 6.19
N SER A 47 9.10 3.06 6.07
CA SER A 47 9.11 3.93 7.23
C SER A 47 7.72 4.03 7.90
N SER A 48 7.71 4.13 9.24
CA SER A 48 6.48 4.42 9.99
C SER A 48 5.86 5.77 9.59
N GLY A 49 6.67 6.72 9.11
CA GLY A 49 6.19 7.99 8.58
C GLY A 49 5.29 7.81 7.35
N TYR A 50 5.64 6.90 6.45
CA TYR A 50 4.79 6.56 5.29
C TYR A 50 3.47 5.92 5.74
N LEU A 51 3.52 4.97 6.67
CA LEU A 51 2.31 4.33 7.22
C LEU A 51 1.38 5.36 7.88
N ASN A 52 1.93 6.28 8.67
CA ASN A 52 1.16 7.37 9.28
C ASN A 52 0.55 8.28 8.20
N ASN A 53 1.30 8.60 7.15
CA ASN A 53 0.78 9.40 6.04
C ASN A 53 -0.42 8.71 5.35
N LEU A 54 -0.35 7.40 5.09
CA LEU A 54 -1.47 6.64 4.54
C LEU A 54 -2.73 6.78 5.39
N ILE A 55 -2.60 6.63 6.71
CA ILE A 55 -3.72 6.81 7.65
C ILE A 55 -4.28 8.24 7.60
N THR A 56 -3.41 9.26 7.53
CA THR A 56 -3.86 10.67 7.47
C THR A 56 -4.54 11.05 6.16
N ILE A 57 -4.26 10.32 5.08
CA ILE A 57 -4.87 10.54 3.77
C ILE A 57 -6.28 9.95 3.71
N MET A 58 -6.59 8.93 4.51
CA MET A 58 -7.88 8.24 4.50
C MET A 58 -9.11 9.15 4.60
N PRO A 59 -9.18 10.13 5.53
CA PRO A 59 -10.32 11.06 5.59
C PRO A 59 -10.52 11.86 4.30
N LYS A 60 -9.44 12.17 3.56
CA LYS A 60 -9.52 12.88 2.28
C LYS A 60 -10.03 11.95 1.17
N VAL A 61 -9.55 10.71 1.13
CA VAL A 61 -10.00 9.70 0.15
C VAL A 61 -11.48 9.40 0.34
N CYS A 62 -11.92 9.17 1.58
CA CYS A 62 -13.34 8.97 1.88
C CYS A 62 -14.21 10.15 1.41
N LYS A 63 -13.78 11.39 1.65
CA LYS A 63 -14.49 12.59 1.18
C LYS A 63 -14.55 12.67 -0.35
N ALA A 64 -13.45 12.33 -1.03
CA ALA A 64 -13.41 12.32 -2.49
C ALA A 64 -14.36 11.27 -3.08
N VAL A 65 -14.43 10.07 -2.48
CA VAL A 65 -15.38 9.03 -2.90
C VAL A 65 -16.82 9.47 -2.68
N ILE A 66 -17.14 10.08 -1.53
CA ILE A 66 -18.47 10.63 -1.26
C ILE A 66 -18.86 11.72 -2.27
N ALA A 67 -17.92 12.58 -2.67
CA ALA A 67 -18.18 13.67 -3.62
C ALA A 67 -18.28 13.20 -5.07
N ALA A 68 -17.78 12.01 -5.40
CA ALA A 68 -17.83 11.42 -6.73
C ALA A 68 -19.13 10.63 -6.99
N ASN A 69 -20.02 10.55 -5.99
CA ASN A 69 -21.32 9.89 -6.03
C ASN A 69 -22.45 10.91 -6.04
#